data_AF-A0A7W4GRA5-F1
#
_entry.id   AF-A0A7W4GRA5-F1
#
_cell.length_a   1.000
_cell.length_b   1.000
_cell.length_c   1.000
_cell.angle_alpha   90.00
_cell.angle_beta   90.00
_cell.angle_gamma   90.00
#
_symmetry.space_group_name_H-M   'P 1'
#
loop_
_entity.id
_entity.type
_entity.pdbx_description
1 polymer ?
#
loop_
_entity_poly.entity_id
_entity_poly.type
_entity_poly.pdbx_seq_one_letter_code
_entity_poly.pdbx_strand_id
1 'polypeptide(L)'
;MSYGPAEVAGVLGDRFARFYHDEIAPFWPPERVHVENGYRDLPFPFPRPVVPQREIAAEWPLSGLLGYVRSWSAARACGTESAVTAFNDDALAMLPPGAPVLIRFPLTAIAGRVA
;
A
#
# COMPACT_ATOMS: atom_id res chain seq x y z
N MET A 1 -0.64 -15.48 -3.89
CA MET A 1 -0.20 -14.61 -2.79
C MET A 1 -0.34 -13.19 -3.27
N SER A 2 -1.02 -12.32 -2.52
CA SER A 2 -1.11 -10.89 -2.83
C SER A 2 -0.75 -10.09 -1.59
N TYR A 3 -0.47 -8.81 -1.76
CA TYR A 3 -0.17 -7.87 -0.69
C TYR A 3 -1.32 -6.86 -0.57
N GLY A 4 -1.65 -6.50 0.67
CA GLY A 4 -2.55 -5.37 0.95
C GLY A 4 -1.86 -4.03 0.62
N PRO A 5 -2.55 -2.89 0.78
CA PRO A 5 -1.91 -1.59 0.62
C PRO A 5 -0.66 -1.49 1.51
N ALA A 6 0.36 -0.79 1.01
CA ALA A 6 1.55 -0.52 1.80
C ALA A 6 1.17 0.30 3.03
N GLU A 7 1.81 0.02 4.16
CA GLU A 7 1.67 0.80 5.39
C GLU A 7 3.00 1.50 5.67
N VAL A 8 2.95 2.79 5.99
CA VAL A 8 4.12 3.56 6.40
C VAL A 8 4.08 3.72 7.91
N ALA A 9 5.17 3.38 8.59
CA ALA A 9 5.27 3.53 10.04
C ALA A 9 5.71 4.94 10.46
N GLY A 10 5.46 5.28 11.72
CA GLY A 10 5.94 6.51 12.34
C GLY A 10 5.18 7.75 11.90
N VAL A 11 5.85 8.90 11.98
CA VAL A 11 5.21 10.23 11.81
C VAL A 11 4.57 10.43 10.43
N LEU A 12 5.05 9.74 9.40
CA LEU A 12 4.51 9.85 8.04
C LEU A 12 3.27 8.96 7.81
N GLY A 13 2.98 8.02 8.71
CA GLY A 13 1.95 6.99 8.51
C GLY A 13 0.57 7.55 8.22
N ASP A 14 0.08 8.46 9.06
CA ASP A 14 -1.26 9.06 8.89
C ASP A 14 -1.36 9.87 7.59
N ARG A 15 -0.29 10.59 7.22
CA ARG A 15 -0.25 11.38 5.99
C ARG A 15 -0.29 10.49 4.76
N PHE A 16 0.45 9.38 4.80
CA PHE A 16 0.45 8.38 3.74
C PHE A 16 -0.91 7.67 3.63
N ALA A 17 -1.55 7.35 4.76
CA ALA A 17 -2.87 6.76 4.77
C ALA A 17 -3.93 7.67 4.13
N ARG A 18 -3.94 8.98 4.44
CA ARG A 18 -4.82 9.97 3.79
C ARG A 18 -4.55 10.10 2.30
N PHE A 19 -3.27 10.14 1.90
CA PHE A 19 -2.92 10.15 0.49
C PHE A 19 -3.51 8.95 -0.25
N TYR A 20 -3.39 7.74 0.32
CA TYR A 20 -3.90 6.51 -0.28
C TYR A 20 -5.43 6.41 -0.27
N HIS A 21 -6.07 6.67 0.87
CA HIS A 21 -7.50 6.41 1.09
C HIS A 21 -8.43 7.57 0.72
N ASP A 22 -7.90 8.80 0.64
CA ASP A 22 -8.71 9.98 0.37
C ASP A 22 -8.33 10.62 -0.97
N GLU A 23 -7.05 10.93 -1.18
CA GLU A 23 -6.62 11.74 -2.33
C GLU A 23 -6.63 10.94 -3.64
N ILE A 24 -6.04 9.74 -3.64
CA ILE A 24 -5.96 8.91 -4.86
C ILE A 24 -7.06 7.85 -4.95
N ALA A 25 -7.85 7.67 -3.89
CA ALA A 25 -8.86 6.61 -3.82
C ALA A 25 -9.89 6.61 -4.96
N PRO A 26 -10.42 7.77 -5.39
CA PRO A 26 -11.37 7.83 -6.52
C PRO A 26 -10.79 7.32 -7.86
N PHE A 27 -9.46 7.20 -7.96
CA PHE A 27 -8.76 6.82 -9.17
C PHE A 27 -8.35 5.34 -9.19
N TRP A 28 -8.61 4.59 -8.12
CA TRP A 28 -8.42 3.15 -8.14
C TRP A 28 -9.51 2.47 -8.99
N PRO A 29 -9.15 1.46 -9.80
CA PRO A 29 -10.13 0.68 -10.53
C PRO A 29 -11.00 -0.13 -9.53
N PRO A 30 -12.30 -0.26 -9.77
CA PRO A 30 -13.24 -0.91 -8.84
C PRO A 30 -12.87 -2.38 -8.54
N GLU A 31 -12.16 -3.04 -9.44
CA GLU A 31 -11.65 -4.42 -9.27
C GLU A 31 -10.62 -4.55 -8.13
N ARG A 32 -10.05 -3.44 -7.65
CA ARG A 32 -9.07 -3.44 -6.55
C ARG A 32 -9.68 -3.80 -5.19
N VAL A 33 -11.01 -3.72 -5.04
CA VAL A 33 -11.73 -4.17 -3.83
C VAL A 33 -11.40 -5.62 -3.48
N HIS A 34 -11.16 -6.48 -4.49
CA HIS A 34 -10.80 -7.88 -4.25
C HIS A 34 -9.39 -8.06 -3.69
N VAL A 35 -8.46 -7.16 -4.05
CA VAL A 35 -7.10 -7.13 -3.51
C VAL A 35 -7.12 -6.60 -2.07
N GLU A 36 -7.92 -5.56 -1.81
CA GLU A 36 -8.07 -4.95 -0.48
C GLU A 36 -8.80 -5.89 0.51
N ASN A 37 -9.77 -6.67 0.05
CA ASN A 37 -10.40 -7.72 0.87
C ASN A 37 -9.52 -8.97 1.00
N GLY A 38 -8.26 -8.96 0.52
CA GLY A 38 -7.37 -10.10 0.62
C GLY A 38 -7.89 -11.34 -0.12
N TYR A 39 -8.64 -11.11 -1.20
CA TYR A 39 -9.37 -12.13 -1.95
C TYR A 39 -10.38 -12.95 -1.12
N ARG A 40 -10.83 -12.44 0.02
CA ARG A 40 -11.78 -13.12 0.93
C ARG A 40 -13.05 -13.57 0.21
N ASP A 41 -13.50 -12.77 -0.75
CA ASP A 41 -14.76 -12.96 -1.47
C ASP A 41 -14.63 -13.79 -2.75
N LEU A 42 -13.42 -14.23 -3.11
CA LEU A 42 -13.26 -15.16 -4.23
C LEU A 42 -13.82 -16.53 -3.83
N PRO A 43 -14.73 -17.12 -4.63
CA PRO A 43 -15.20 -18.48 -4.41
C PRO A 43 -14.01 -19.42 -4.46
N PHE A 44 -13.67 -19.99 -3.30
CA PHE A 44 -12.51 -20.87 -3.14
C PHE A 44 -13.03 -22.24 -2.68
N PRO A 45 -12.99 -23.28 -3.52
CA PRO A 45 -13.66 -24.55 -3.26
C PRO A 45 -12.89 -25.47 -2.29
N PHE A 46 -11.84 -24.97 -1.63
CA PHE A 46 -11.00 -25.77 -0.72
C PHE A 46 -11.08 -25.25 0.72
N PRO A 47 -10.87 -26.14 1.72
CA PRO A 47 -10.78 -25.73 3.13
C PRO A 47 -9.67 -24.69 3.33
N ARG A 48 -10.02 -23.53 3.89
CA ARG A 48 -9.08 -22.43 4.17
C ARG A 48 -8.39 -22.68 5.53
N PRO A 49 -7.09 -22.98 5.59
CA PRO A 49 -6.37 -23.05 6.85
C PRO A 49 -6.16 -21.64 7.43
N VAL A 50 -5.97 -21.54 8.75
CA VAL A 50 -5.48 -20.30 9.37
C VAL A 50 -4.04 -20.06 8.90
N VAL A 51 -3.85 -19.06 8.07
CA VAL A 51 -2.51 -18.64 7.64
C VAL A 51 -2.02 -17.56 8.61
N PRO A 52 -0.87 -17.72 9.27
CA PRO A 52 -0.31 -16.66 10.11
C PRO A 52 -0.04 -15.44 9.23
N GLN A 53 -0.48 -14.26 9.68
CA GLN A 53 -0.18 -13.01 9.01
C GLN A 53 1.34 -12.86 8.91
N ARG A 54 1.82 -12.67 7.68
CA ARG A 54 3.22 -12.31 7.41
C ARG A 54 3.25 -10.92 6.81
N GLU A 55 4.34 -10.21 7.05
CA GLU A 55 4.60 -8.91 6.48
C GLU A 55 5.98 -8.91 5.82
N ILE A 56 6.13 -8.12 4.77
CA ILE A 56 7.44 -7.69 4.28
C ILE A 56 7.68 -6.31 4.87
N ALA A 57 8.81 -6.11 5.55
CA ALA A 57 9.24 -4.80 6.03
C ALA A 57 10.48 -4.35 5.25
N ALA A 58 10.53 -3.07 4.87
CA ALA A 58 11.66 -2.47 4.18
C ALA A 58 11.89 -1.03 4.66
N GLU A 59 13.15 -0.63 4.76
CA GLU A 59 13.55 0.74 5.02
C GLU A 59 13.99 1.38 3.69
N TRP A 60 13.26 2.41 3.25
CA TRP A 60 13.57 3.12 2.01
C TRP A 60 13.90 4.58 2.29
N PRO A 61 14.77 5.21 1.48
CA PRO A 61 14.78 6.67 1.44
C PRO A 61 13.43 7.19 0.96
N LEU A 62 13.06 8.43 1.32
CA LEU A 62 11.82 9.06 0.86
C LEU A 62 11.66 9.01 -0.68
N SER A 63 12.76 9.18 -1.41
CA SER A 63 12.77 9.05 -2.88
C SER A 63 12.35 7.65 -3.37
N GLY A 64 12.67 6.60 -2.62
CA GLY A 64 12.24 5.23 -2.90
C GLY A 64 10.73 5.06 -2.74
N LEU A 65 10.16 5.62 -1.65
CA LEU A 65 8.72 5.64 -1.44
C LEU A 65 8.00 6.40 -2.57
N LEU A 66 8.52 7.55 -2.97
CA LEU A 66 7.94 8.35 -4.07
C LEU A 66 8.02 7.62 -5.41
N GLY A 67 9.14 6.97 -5.70
CA GLY A 67 9.27 6.12 -6.89
C GLY A 67 8.23 5.00 -6.92
N TYR A 68 7.98 4.37 -5.78
CA TYR A 68 6.93 3.36 -5.63
C TYR A 68 5.52 3.92 -5.85
N VAL A 69 5.18 5.05 -5.21
CA VAL A 69 3.87 5.72 -5.39
C VAL A 69 3.63 6.11 -6.84
N ARG A 70 4.66 6.60 -7.55
CA ARG A 70 4.57 6.98 -8.98
C ARG A 70 4.29 5.80 -9.90
N SER A 71 4.56 4.56 -9.46
CA SER A 71 4.22 3.36 -10.24
C SER A 71 2.71 3.05 -10.24
N TRP A 72 1.96 3.58 -9.27
CA TRP A 72 0.54 3.31 -9.11
C TRP A 72 -0.29 3.93 -10.24
N SER A 73 -1.21 3.14 -10.79
CA SER A 73 -2.14 3.62 -11.83
C SER A 73 -3.07 4.72 -11.31
N ALA A 74 -3.54 4.64 -10.06
CA ALA A 74 -4.38 5.66 -9.45
C ALA A 74 -3.65 6.99 -9.27
N ALA A 75 -2.40 6.97 -8.77
CA ALA A 75 -1.59 8.18 -8.70
C ALA A 75 -1.44 8.82 -10.09
N ARG A 76 -1.17 8.01 -11.12
CA ARG A 76 -1.06 8.50 -12.52
C ARG A 76 -2.37 9.10 -13.05
N ALA A 77 -3.51 8.51 -12.72
CA ALA A 77 -4.83 8.98 -13.14
C ALA A 77 -5.32 10.21 -12.35
N CYS A 78 -4.84 10.41 -11.11
CA CYS A 78 -5.17 11.53 -10.23
C CYS A 78 -4.61 12.90 -10.71
N GLY A 79 -3.93 12.95 -11.85
CA GLY A 79 -3.14 14.13 -12.23
C GLY A 79 -1.80 14.18 -11.49
N THR A 80 -1.14 13.02 -11.42
CA THR A 80 0.08 12.62 -10.70
C THR A 80 0.96 13.68 -10.06
N GLU A 81 1.28 14.76 -10.77
CA GLU A 81 2.28 15.71 -10.31
C GLU A 81 1.80 16.56 -9.14
N SER A 82 0.55 17.01 -9.08
CA SER A 82 0.12 17.89 -7.98
C SER A 82 0.00 17.16 -6.64
N ALA A 83 -0.68 16.01 -6.61
CA ALA A 83 -0.91 15.25 -5.38
C ALA A 83 0.38 14.59 -4.86
N VAL A 84 1.20 14.03 -5.74
CA VAL A 84 2.49 13.42 -5.33
C VAL A 84 3.49 14.50 -4.89
N THR A 85 3.46 15.70 -5.49
CA THR A 85 4.29 16.82 -5.03
C THR A 85 3.84 17.32 -3.67
N ALA A 86 2.54 17.52 -3.45
CA ALA A 86 2.01 17.91 -2.14
C ALA A 86 2.37 16.88 -1.06
N PHE A 87 2.21 15.59 -1.34
CA PHE A 87 2.65 14.53 -0.44
C PHE A 87 4.16 14.57 -0.17
N ASN A 88 4.99 14.79 -1.19
CA ASN A 88 6.44 14.92 -1.03
C ASN A 88 6.81 16.10 -0.12
N ASP A 89 6.19 17.25 -0.32
CA ASP A 89 6.49 18.46 0.44
C ASP A 89 6.11 18.30 1.91
N ASP A 90 4.94 17.71 2.17
CA ASP A 90 4.53 17.33 3.53
C ASP A 90 5.50 16.33 4.15
N ALA A 91 5.94 15.32 3.40
CA ALA A 91 6.88 14.32 3.89
C ALA A 91 8.25 14.93 4.25
N LEU A 92 8.74 15.87 3.45
CA LEU A 92 9.98 16.61 3.72
C LEU A 92 9.87 17.51 4.96
N ALA A 93 8.69 18.06 5.25
CA ALA A 93 8.45 18.85 6.45
C ALA A 93 8.32 17.99 7.72
N MET A 94 7.83 16.76 7.59
CA MET A 94 7.58 15.85 8.71
C MET A 94 8.77 14.97 9.09
N LEU A 95 9.62 14.62 8.12
CA LEU A 95 10.77 13.73 8.35
C LEU A 95 12.05 14.52 8.62
N PRO A 96 12.91 14.04 9.54
CA PRO A 96 14.28 14.53 9.60
C PRO A 96 15.00 14.32 8.26
N PRO A 97 15.87 15.25 7.83
CA PRO A 97 16.63 15.09 6.59
C PRO A 97 17.40 13.76 6.55
N GLY A 98 17.15 12.96 5.51
CA GLY A 98 17.80 11.66 5.32
C GLY A 98 17.27 10.52 6.19
N ALA A 99 16.22 10.73 6.99
CA ALA A 99 15.61 9.65 7.77
C ALA A 99 15.01 8.58 6.83
N PRO A 100 15.24 7.28 7.11
CA PRO A 100 14.60 6.22 6.36
C PRO A 100 13.10 6.17 6.70
N VAL A 101 12.31 5.77 5.70
CA VAL A 101 10.89 5.47 5.85
C VAL A 101 10.73 3.95 5.97
N LEU A 102 10.18 3.51 7.10
CA LEU A 102 9.84 2.10 7.30
C LEU A 102 8.48 1.81 6.66
N ILE A 103 8.48 0.91 5.68
CA ILE A 103 7.30 0.51 4.92
C ILE A 103 7.03 -0.97 5.18
N ARG A 104 5.76 -1.31 5.40
CA ARG A 104 5.28 -2.67 5.65
C ARG A 104 4.28 -3.06 4.59
N PHE A 105 4.37 -4.29 4.10
CA PHE A 105 3.43 -4.86 3.14
C PHE A 105 2.79 -6.08 3.78
N PRO A 106 1.53 -6.00 4.23
CA PRO A 106 0.83 -7.15 4.79
C PRO A 106 0.58 -8.17 3.67
N LEU A 107 1.10 -9.38 3.84
CA LEU A 107 0.92 -10.47 2.89
C LEU A 107 -0.38 -11.22 3.19
N THR A 108 -1.23 -11.34 2.18
CA THR A 108 -2.39 -12.23 2.21
C THR A 108 -2.16 -13.43 1.31
N ALA A 109 -2.24 -14.62 1.90
CA ALA A 109 -2.20 -15.88 1.16
C ALA A 109 -3.50 -16.65 1.37
N ILE A 110 -4.11 -17.07 0.26
CA ILE A 110 -5.13 -18.11 0.25
C ILE A 110 -4.41 -19.42 -0.06
N ALA A 111 -4.53 -20.39 0.83
CA ALA A 111 -4.02 -21.75 0.64
C ALA A 111 -5.18 -22.74 0.74
N GLY A 112 -5.09 -23.84 -0.01
CA GLY A 112 -6.00 -24.98 0.08
C GLY A 112 -5.19 -26.27 0.05
N ARG A 113 -5.65 -27.30 0.76
CA ARG A 113 -5.10 -28.66 0.59
C ARG A 113 -5.81 -29.32 -0.59
N VAL A 114 -5.03 -29.89 -1.51
CA VAL A 114 -5.51 -30.85 -2.49
C VAL A 114 -5.40 -32.23 -1.83
N ALA A 115 -6.50 -32.98 -1.81
CA ALA A 115 -6.54 -34.35 -1.31
C ALA A 115 -5.97 -35.32 -2.34
#